data_AF-A0A4Q1FNQ7-F1
#
_entry.id   AF-A0A4Q1FNQ7-F1
#
_cell.length_a   1.000
_cell.length_b   1.000
_cell.length_c   1.000
_cell.angle_alpha   90.00
_cell.angle_beta   90.00
_cell.angle_gamma   90.00
#
_symmetry.space_group_name_H-M   'P 1'
#
loop_
_entity.id
_entity.type
_entity.pdbx_description
1 polymer ?
#
loop_
_entity_poly.entity_id
_entity_poly.type
_entity_poly.pdbx_seq_one_letter_code
_entity_poly.pdbx_strand_id
1 'polypeptide(L)' 'MKIYFISFLISIIMIVLSGTVIFNILECIDPPVTKDGHRYIPTENLAKASFSSLIIGAVTFIAAIRIQRLKKNK' A
#
# COMPACT_ATOMS: atom_id res chain seq x y z
N MET A 1 12.07 4.45 18.75
CA MET A 1 10.92 3.58 18.37
C MET A 1 9.70 4.39 17.99
N LYS A 2 9.24 5.32 18.84
CA LYS A 2 8.05 6.17 18.57
C LYS A 2 8.11 6.90 17.22
N ILE A 3 9.26 7.51 16.88
CA ILE A 3 9.47 8.20 15.59
C ILE A 3 9.34 7.25 14.39
N TYR A 4 9.98 6.08 14.42
CA TYR A 4 9.89 5.09 13.33
C TYR A 4 8.47 4.56 13.14
N PHE A 5 7.74 4.37 14.24
CA PHE A 5 6.34 3.96 14.18
C PHE A 5 5.46 5.04 13.54
N ILE A 6 5.69 6.31 13.88
CA ILE A 6 5.00 7.45 13.25
C ILE A 6 5.33 7.51 11.75
N SER A 7 6.59 7.35 11.35
CA SER A 7 7.00 7.29 9.94
C SER A 7 6.32 6.13 9.19
N PHE A 8 6.18 4.97 9.83
CA PHE A 8 5.48 3.82 9.27
C PHE A 8 3.97 4.10 9.09
N LEU A 9 3.34 4.76 10.06
CA LEU A 9 1.94 5.16 9.95
C LEU A 9 1.72 6.16 8.80
N ILE A 10 2.61 7.16 8.67
CA ILE A 10 2.59 8.12 7.56
C ILE A 10 2.76 7.39 6.22
N SER A 11 3.66 6.40 6.15
CA SER A 11 3.84 5.57 4.96
C SER A 11 2.55 4.82 4.58
N ILE A 12 1.82 4.26 5.54
CA ILE A 12 0.56 3.57 5.28
C ILE A 12 -0.46 4.56 4.68
N ILE A 13 -0.59 5.74 5.29
CA ILE A 13 -1.52 6.78 4.83
C ILE A 13 -1.17 7.20 3.38
N MET A 14 0.11 7.39 3.09
CA MET A 14 0.59 7.74 1.75
C MET A 14 0.31 6.65 0.71
N ILE A 15 0.44 5.37 1.07
CA ILE A 15 0.13 4.24 0.18
C ILE A 15 -1.36 4.21 -0.16
N VAL A 16 -2.24 4.42 0.83
CA VAL A 16 -3.68 4.46 0.61
C VAL A 16 -4.06 5.64 -0.29
N LEU A 17 -3.52 6.83 -0.02
CA LEU A 17 -3.75 8.03 -0.84
C LEU A 17 -3.21 7.87 -2.27
N SER A 18 -2.00 7.34 -2.45
CA SER A 18 -1.47 7.17 -3.81
C SER A 18 -2.23 6.09 -4.58
N GLY A 19 -2.61 5.00 -3.90
CA GLY A 19 -3.44 3.94 -4.47
C GLY A 19 -4.77 4.49 -4.99
N THR A 20 -5.49 5.30 -4.20
CA THR A 20 -6.76 5.88 -4.63
C THR A 20 -6.59 6.86 -5.80
N VAL A 21 -5.55 7.70 -5.78
CA VAL A 21 -5.27 8.64 -6.88
C VAL A 21 -4.93 7.88 -8.17
N ILE A 22 -4.03 6.91 -8.11
CA ILE A 22 -3.61 6.12 -9.29
C ILE A 22 -4.81 5.37 -9.87
N PHE A 23 -5.65 4.76 -9.04
CA PHE A 23 -6.84 4.07 -9.52
C PHE A 23 -7.85 5.02 -10.17
N ASN A 24 -8.08 6.21 -9.61
CA ASN A 24 -8.92 7.23 -10.24
C ASN A 24 -8.39 7.68 -11.60
N ILE A 25 -7.07 7.85 -11.73
CA ILE A 25 -6.44 8.22 -13.01
C ILE A 25 -6.61 7.10 -14.03
N LEU A 26 -6.32 5.86 -13.65
CA LEU A 26 -6.50 4.69 -14.52
C LEU A 26 -7.95 4.55 -14.98
N GLU A 27 -8.89 4.74 -14.07
CA GLU A 27 -10.32 4.71 -14.37
C GLU A 27 -10.76 5.87 -15.32
N CYS A 28 -10.07 7.01 -15.30
CA CYS A 28 -10.32 8.10 -16.23
C CYS A 28 -9.75 7.83 -17.63
N ILE A 29 -8.60 7.16 -17.73
CA ILE A 29 -7.88 6.92 -18.99
C ILE A 29 -8.43 5.68 -19.71
N ASP A 30 -8.54 4.57 -18.98
CA ASP A 30 -8.93 3.27 -19.52
C ASP A 30 -9.83 2.54 -18.50
N PRO A 31 -11.12 2.92 -18.44
CA PRO A 31 -12.03 2.35 -17.48
C PRO A 31 -12.20 0.85 -17.74
N PRO A 32 -12.00 -0.01 -16.73
CA PRO A 32 -12.12 -1.43 -16.93
C PRO A 32 -13.57 -1.77 -17.31
N VAL A 33 -13.67 -2.47 -18.43
CA VAL A 33 -14.93 -2.91 -19.03
C VAL A 33 -15.08 -4.41 -18.84
N THR A 34 -16.28 -4.82 -18.46
CA THR A 34 -16.68 -6.23 -18.45
C THR A 34 -16.69 -6.78 -19.88
N LYS A 35 -16.74 -8.12 -20.01
CA LYS A 35 -16.86 -8.77 -21.33
C LYS A 35 -18.07 -8.28 -22.13
N ASP A 36 -19.10 -7.82 -21.43
CA ASP A 36 -20.34 -7.31 -21.99
C ASP A 36 -20.30 -5.78 -22.26
N GLY A 37 -19.15 -5.13 -22.05
CA GLY A 37 -18.92 -3.71 -22.34
C GLY A 37 -19.37 -2.75 -21.25
N HIS A 38 -19.85 -3.24 -20.10
CA HIS A 38 -20.22 -2.38 -18.98
C HIS A 38 -19.00 -2.00 -18.14
N ARG A 39 -18.87 -0.70 -17.85
CA ARG A 39 -17.87 -0.16 -16.93
C ARG A 39 -18.09 -0.72 -15.53
N TYR A 40 -17.05 -1.25 -14.92
CA TYR A 40 -17.06 -1.68 -13.52
C TYR A 40 -15.87 -1.11 -12.78
N ILE A 41 -15.96 -1.02 -11.46
CA ILE A 41 -14.83 -0.58 -10.64
C ILE A 41 -14.17 -1.82 -10.06
N PRO A 42 -12.86 -2.06 -10.27
CA PRO A 42 -12.16 -3.25 -9.80
C PRO A 42 -11.78 -3.09 -8.32
N THR A 43 -12.76 -2.78 -7.48
CA THR A 43 -12.62 -2.56 -6.03
C THR A 43 -11.99 -3.74 -5.32
N GLU A 44 -12.26 -4.97 -5.77
CA GLU A 44 -11.61 -6.17 -5.22
C GLU A 44 -10.09 -6.18 -5.44
N ASN A 45 -9.63 -5.80 -6.63
CA ASN A 45 -8.20 -5.79 -6.95
C ASN A 45 -7.50 -4.68 -6.16
N LEU A 46 -8.15 -3.52 -6.02
CA LEU A 46 -7.66 -2.44 -5.17
C LEU A 46 -7.57 -2.88 -3.70
N ALA A 47 -8.59 -3.57 -3.18
CA ALA A 47 -8.59 -4.08 -1.81
C ALA A 47 -7.48 -5.13 -1.59
N LYS A 48 -7.31 -6.09 -2.52
CA LYS A 48 -6.26 -7.11 -2.49
C LYS A 48 -4.85 -6.49 -2.56
N ALA A 49 -4.66 -5.50 -3.44
CA ALA A 49 -3.39 -4.78 -3.57
C ALA A 49 -3.07 -3.98 -2.30
N SER A 50 -4.06 -3.27 -1.75
CA SER A 50 -3.92 -2.51 -0.51
C SER A 50 -3.57 -3.43 0.66
N PHE A 51 -4.27 -4.56 0.80
CA PHE A 51 -3.99 -5.54 1.84
C PHE A 51 -2.59 -6.17 1.71
N SER A 52 -2.19 -6.53 0.49
CA SER A 52 -0.85 -7.06 0.22
C SER A 52 0.25 -6.05 0.55
N SER A 53 0.02 -4.77 0.23
CA SER A 53 0.96 -3.69 0.54
C SER A 53 1.15 -3.50 2.05
N LEU A 54 0.09 -3.68 2.86
CA LEU A 54 0.18 -3.63 4.32
C LEU A 54 1.02 -4.78 4.87
N ILE A 55 0.86 -6.01 4.35
CA ILE A 55 1.66 -7.16 4.76
C ILE A 55 3.14 -6.91 4.45
N ILE A 56 3.45 -6.48 3.22
CA ILE A 56 4.82 -6.19 2.79
C ILE A 56 5.41 -5.05 3.65
N GLY A 57 4.62 -4.02 3.92
CA GLY A 57 5.01 -2.91 4.79
C GLY A 57 5.35 -3.40 6.21
N ALA A 58 4.50 -4.24 6.81
CA ALA A 58 4.72 -4.77 8.15
C ALA A 58 5.98 -5.65 8.23
N VAL A 59 6.19 -6.55 7.26
CA VAL A 59 7.38 -7.41 7.21
C VAL A 59 8.64 -6.56 7.08
N THR A 60 8.64 -5.59 6.16
CA THR A 60 9.76 -4.66 5.96
C THR A 60 10.06 -3.85 7.23
N PHE A 61 9.02 -3.36 7.91
CA PHE A 61 9.18 -2.58 9.14
C PHE A 61 9.78 -3.42 10.28
N ILE A 62 9.31 -4.65 10.48
CA ILE A 62 9.85 -5.58 11.47
C ILE A 62 11.31 -5.90 11.15
N ALA A 63 11.63 -6.20 9.89
CA ALA A 63 13.00 -6.47 9.44
C ALA A 63 13.93 -5.28 9.70
N ALA A 64 13.49 -4.07 9.35
CA ALA A 64 14.24 -2.84 9.58
C ALA A 64 14.50 -2.60 11.08
N ILE A 65 13.50 -2.82 11.95
CA ILE A 65 13.68 -2.73 13.41
C ILE A 65 14.69 -3.76 13.89
N ARG A 66 14.62 -5.00 13.40
CA ARG A 66 15.52 -6.08 13.81
C ARG A 66 16.97 -5.77 13.45
N ILE A 67 17.21 -5.26 12.24
CA ILE A 67 18.53 -4.81 11.77
C ILE A 67 19.05 -3.65 12.63
N GLN A 68 18.22 -2.63 12.91
CA GLN A 68 18.62 -1.51 13.76
C GLN A 68 19.00 -1.96 15.18
N ARG A 69 18.25 -2.91 15.78
CA ARG A 69 18.59 -3.44 17.11
C ARG A 69 19.90 -4.21 17.11
N LEU A 70 20.15 -5.03 16.10
CA LEU A 70 21.42 -5.76 15.94
C LEU A 70 22.61 -4.81 15.80
N LYS A 71 22.46 -3.72 15.05
CA LYS A 71 23.51 -2.71 14.87
C LYS A 71 23.78 -1.90 16.15
N LYS A 72 22.77 -1.67 17.00
CA LYS A 72 22.93 -0.94 18.26
C LYS A 72 23.59 -1.78 19.37
N ASN A 73 23.43 -3.10 19.34
CA ASN A 73 24.02 -4.02 20.31
C ASN A 73 25.44 -4.49 19.94
N LYS A 74 26.03 -3.92 18.89
CA LYS A 74 27.39 -4.18 18.41
C LYS A 74 28.20 -2.90 18.55
#